data_AF-A0A971QTJ3-F1
#
_entry.id   AF-A0A971QTJ3-F1
#
_cell.length_a   1.000
_cell.length_b   1.000
_cell.length_c   1.000
_cell.angle_alpha   90.00
_cell.angle_beta   90.00
_cell.angle_gamma   90.00
#
_symmetry.space_group_name_H-M   'P 1'
#
loop_
_entity.id
_entity.type
_entity.pdbx_description
1 polymer ?
#
loop_
_entity_poly.entity_id
_entity_poly.type
_entity_poly.pdbx_seq_one_letter_code
_entity_poly.pdbx_strand_id
1 'polypeptide(L)'
;MPAEQKTTRNPWAWIPTLYFAEGIPYIAVMTISVIMYKRLGISNADIALYTSWLYLPWVIKPFWSPFVDLLKTKRWWIVTMQLLIGAGLAGVAFFIPVPFFFRATLAVFWLVAFSSATHDIAADGFYMLALDTHKQAMYVGIRSTFYRIASIMGQGVLIIVAGFLETHTGLQPLQISVEAGPGLHTRVVTEAGVPLPAAPATGEPCFVAFPPALTLGTETIPSDSAARLKAFAAEQNRLNGFVSAAEITSRAATGSDLSWWAGHVSQPLGSWIRRHFGENREPLPETALAGNTALVGVRLNRAPAPGESHVLVMHPDKGDKSIAMAGDDRLVFTAENWNTPAWLVIQADPKLDKPSHASFRGSSGNIPLAWSITFFIMAGLFIAFFLYHRYALPRPASDKPSAEVTAKNIVREFATAFSTFFRKKQVAAGIFFMLTYRFAEAQLLKLVTPFLLDQQDVGGLGLTTGEVGLVYGTIGILSLTIGGILGGLIAARGGLKKWLWPMALSMILTTVTFLYLAYTLPDNLLIINLCVGLEQFGYGFGFTAYMLYMIYYAEGEFKTSHYAICTAFMALGMMLPGMFAGWLQEQLGYRHFFLWVMICSIIPLIATALLKIDPEFGKKQPKTAG
;
A
#
# COMPACT_ATOMS: atom_id res chain seq x y z
N MET A 1 -36.55 -18.01 30.67
CA MET A 1 -35.62 -18.15 29.54
C MET A 1 -36.28 -17.55 28.31
N PRO A 2 -35.82 -16.41 27.76
CA PRO A 2 -36.36 -15.92 26.51
C PRO A 2 -35.81 -16.78 25.36
N ALA A 3 -36.70 -17.25 24.49
CA ALA A 3 -36.41 -18.14 23.38
C ALA A 3 -35.35 -17.55 22.43
N GLU A 4 -34.30 -18.32 22.13
CA GLU A 4 -33.35 -18.03 21.05
C GLU A 4 -34.09 -17.99 19.71
N GLN A 5 -34.47 -16.79 19.26
CA GLN A 5 -34.92 -16.59 17.89
C GLN A 5 -33.71 -16.72 16.95
N LYS A 6 -33.59 -17.91 16.34
CA LYS A 6 -32.61 -18.24 15.29
C LYS A 6 -32.61 -17.16 14.20
N THR A 7 -31.49 -16.44 14.07
CA THR A 7 -31.19 -15.63 12.90
C THR A 7 -31.12 -16.56 11.67
N THR A 8 -32.08 -16.47 10.77
CA THR A 8 -32.31 -17.42 9.66
C THR A 8 -31.30 -17.36 8.51
N ARG A 9 -30.24 -16.55 8.63
CA ARG A 9 -29.29 -16.31 7.53
C ARG A 9 -27.92 -16.90 7.83
N ASN A 10 -27.41 -17.65 6.85
CA ASN A 10 -26.10 -18.27 6.92
C ASN A 10 -25.01 -17.18 7.04
N PRO A 11 -24.10 -17.24 8.03
CA PRO A 11 -22.95 -16.34 8.16
C PRO A 11 -22.11 -16.20 6.87
N TRP A 12 -22.01 -17.27 6.07
CA TRP A 12 -21.34 -17.25 4.77
C TRP A 12 -21.96 -16.28 3.75
N ALA A 13 -23.23 -15.91 3.90
CA ALA A 13 -23.90 -15.03 2.95
C ALA A 13 -23.52 -13.56 3.13
N TRP A 14 -22.95 -13.16 4.28
CA TRP A 14 -22.71 -11.74 4.54
C TRP A 14 -21.32 -11.44 5.11
N ILE A 15 -20.68 -12.35 5.84
CA ILE A 15 -19.33 -12.11 6.38
C ILE A 15 -18.32 -11.86 5.26
N PRO A 16 -18.21 -12.72 4.23
CA PRO A 16 -17.27 -12.50 3.13
C PRO A 16 -17.44 -11.15 2.45
N THR A 17 -18.65 -10.82 2.04
CA THR A 17 -18.95 -9.60 1.28
C THR A 17 -18.86 -8.34 2.14
N LEU A 18 -19.21 -8.43 3.43
CA LEU A 18 -19.13 -7.29 4.35
C LEU A 18 -17.69 -6.88 4.59
N TYR A 19 -16.81 -7.85 4.88
CA TYR A 19 -15.38 -7.57 5.14
C TYR A 19 -14.60 -7.26 3.87
N PHE A 20 -15.06 -7.76 2.72
CA PHE A 20 -14.57 -7.29 1.44
C PHE A 20 -14.95 -5.81 1.21
N ALA A 21 -16.20 -5.43 1.45
CA ALA A 21 -16.63 -4.03 1.37
C ALA A 21 -15.95 -3.13 2.42
N GLU A 22 -15.57 -3.68 3.58
CA GLU A 22 -14.83 -2.97 4.63
C GLU A 22 -13.39 -2.65 4.23
N GLY A 23 -12.71 -3.53 3.50
CA GLY A 23 -11.30 -3.34 3.13
C GLY A 23 -11.07 -2.32 2.01
N ILE A 24 -11.96 -2.24 1.02
CA ILE A 24 -11.76 -1.40 -0.18
C ILE A 24 -11.55 0.09 0.13
N PRO A 25 -12.35 0.76 0.97
CA PRO A 25 -12.22 2.20 1.19
C PRO A 25 -10.90 2.55 1.85
N TYR A 26 -10.45 1.73 2.80
CA TYR A 26 -9.13 1.86 3.41
C TYR A 26 -8.03 1.85 2.34
N ILE A 27 -8.10 0.91 1.40
CA ILE A 27 -7.11 0.76 0.32
C ILE A 27 -7.21 1.89 -0.70
N ALA A 28 -8.43 2.35 -0.97
CA ALA A 28 -8.69 3.52 -1.80
C ALA A 28 -7.98 4.76 -1.24
N VAL A 29 -8.16 5.00 0.05
CA VAL A 29 -7.61 6.16 0.76
C VAL A 29 -6.10 6.04 0.96
N MET A 30 -5.58 4.86 1.30
CA MET A 30 -4.19 4.71 1.73
C MET A 30 -3.21 4.33 0.61
N THR A 31 -3.67 3.69 -0.46
CA THR A 31 -2.79 3.21 -1.54
C THR A 31 -3.18 3.78 -2.89
N ILE A 32 -4.45 3.67 -3.27
CA ILE A 32 -4.90 4.14 -4.59
C ILE A 32 -4.74 5.66 -4.69
N SER A 33 -5.05 6.42 -3.63
CA SER A 33 -4.86 7.88 -3.60
C SER A 33 -3.40 8.29 -3.85
N VAL A 34 -2.44 7.62 -3.20
CA VAL A 34 -1.00 7.86 -3.33
C VAL A 34 -0.55 7.64 -4.78
N ILE A 35 -0.98 6.53 -5.37
CA ILE A 35 -0.62 6.16 -6.74
C ILE A 35 -1.26 7.13 -7.73
N MET A 36 -2.55 7.45 -7.56
CA MET A 36 -3.24 8.46 -8.35
C MET A 36 -2.54 9.81 -8.30
N TYR A 37 -2.22 10.33 -7.11
CA TYR A 37 -1.54 11.62 -6.96
C TYR A 37 -0.16 11.63 -7.61
N LYS A 38 0.59 10.53 -7.48
CA LYS A 38 1.88 10.38 -8.18
C LYS A 38 1.69 10.42 -9.70
N ARG A 39 0.69 9.72 -10.24
CA ARG A 39 0.38 9.73 -11.69
C ARG A 39 -0.11 11.10 -12.18
N LEU A 40 -0.82 11.85 -11.34
CA LEU A 40 -1.28 13.21 -11.62
C LEU A 40 -0.17 14.27 -11.42
N GLY A 41 1.06 13.86 -11.10
CA GLY A 41 2.22 14.75 -11.04
C GLY A 41 2.40 15.50 -9.72
N ILE A 42 1.78 15.04 -8.63
CA ILE A 42 2.01 15.58 -7.28
C ILE A 42 3.35 15.07 -6.74
N SER A 43 4.08 15.93 -6.03
CA SER A 43 5.38 15.60 -5.45
C SER A 43 5.29 14.49 -4.38
N ASN A 44 6.31 13.63 -4.28
CA ASN A 44 6.35 12.57 -3.27
C ASN A 44 6.30 13.14 -1.83
N ALA A 45 6.88 14.32 -1.61
CA ALA A 45 6.90 14.99 -0.31
C ALA A 45 5.48 15.44 0.10
N ASP A 46 4.73 16.06 -0.81
CA ASP A 46 3.34 16.44 -0.56
C ASP A 46 2.47 15.20 -0.35
N ILE A 47 2.62 14.18 -1.20
CA ILE A 47 1.90 12.92 -1.04
C ILE A 47 2.16 12.34 0.37
N ALA A 48 3.42 12.23 0.78
CA ALA A 48 3.78 11.70 2.09
C ALA A 48 3.18 12.55 3.23
N LEU A 49 3.27 13.87 3.15
CA LEU A 49 2.74 14.77 4.17
C LEU A 49 1.22 14.65 4.30
N TYR A 50 0.49 14.84 3.20
CA TYR A 50 -0.97 14.94 3.23
C TYR A 50 -1.67 13.58 3.38
N THR A 51 -1.16 12.51 2.75
CA THR A 51 -1.80 11.19 2.84
C THR A 51 -1.59 10.52 4.19
N SER A 52 -0.52 10.88 4.92
CA SER A 52 -0.31 10.41 6.30
C SER A 52 -1.47 10.79 7.24
N TRP A 53 -2.05 11.98 7.07
CA TRP A 53 -3.20 12.44 7.86
C TRP A 53 -4.51 11.76 7.48
N LEU A 54 -4.60 11.17 6.29
CA LEU A 54 -5.79 10.43 5.88
C LEU A 54 -6.02 9.18 6.73
N TYR A 55 -4.98 8.64 7.39
CA TYR A 55 -5.10 7.49 8.30
C TYR A 55 -5.73 7.85 9.66
N LEU A 56 -5.72 9.13 10.02
CA LEU A 56 -6.14 9.59 11.35
C LEU A 56 -7.55 9.12 11.76
N PRO A 57 -8.59 9.14 10.90
CA PRO A 57 -9.92 8.71 11.30
C PRO A 57 -10.00 7.31 11.90
N TRP A 58 -9.19 6.34 11.45
CA TRP A 58 -9.17 4.99 12.05
C TRP A 58 -8.58 4.95 13.46
N VAL A 59 -7.71 5.91 13.79
CA VAL A 59 -7.09 6.05 15.12
C VAL A 59 -8.04 6.74 16.09
N ILE A 60 -8.74 7.79 15.64
CA ILE A 60 -9.61 8.61 16.51
C ILE A 60 -11.07 8.14 16.53
N LYS A 61 -11.41 7.05 15.82
CA LYS A 61 -12.77 6.48 15.80
C LYS A 61 -13.42 6.17 17.16
N PRO A 62 -12.69 5.91 18.26
CA PRO A 62 -13.32 5.73 19.57
C PRO A 62 -14.11 6.94 20.05
N PHE A 63 -13.79 8.17 19.60
CA PHE A 63 -14.50 9.37 20.05
C PHE A 63 -15.92 9.46 19.51
N TRP A 64 -16.25 8.77 18.40
CA TRP A 64 -17.61 8.73 17.85
C TRP A 64 -18.25 7.34 17.81
N SER A 65 -17.53 6.27 18.16
CA SER A 65 -18.12 4.92 18.22
C SER A 65 -19.38 4.79 19.10
N PRO A 66 -19.55 5.52 20.22
CA PRO A 66 -20.80 5.46 20.99
C PRO A 66 -21.99 6.06 20.24
N PHE A 67 -21.77 7.08 19.41
CA PHE A 67 -22.84 7.63 18.58
C PHE A 67 -23.33 6.58 17.58
N VAL A 68 -22.40 5.81 17.01
CA VAL A 68 -22.74 4.68 16.12
C VAL A 68 -23.53 3.62 16.88
N ASP A 69 -23.15 3.33 18.13
CA ASP A 69 -23.82 2.34 18.97
C ASP A 69 -25.23 2.76 19.43
N LEU A 70 -25.48 4.06 19.65
CA LEU A 70 -26.70 4.54 20.32
C LEU A 70 -27.76 5.09 19.37
N LEU A 71 -27.36 5.76 18.29
CA LEU A 71 -28.28 6.52 17.44
C LEU A 71 -29.20 5.63 16.61
N LYS A 72 -28.65 4.59 15.99
CA LYS A 72 -29.33 3.73 15.02
C LYS A 72 -28.77 2.31 15.07
N THR A 73 -29.45 1.40 14.39
CA THR A 73 -29.01 0.00 14.28
C THR A 73 -27.71 -0.10 13.48
N LYS A 74 -26.87 -1.08 13.81
CA LYS A 74 -25.59 -1.29 13.12
C LYS A 74 -25.81 -1.64 11.65
N ARG A 75 -26.85 -2.41 11.35
CA ARG A 75 -27.26 -2.67 9.97
C ARG A 75 -27.58 -1.39 9.19
N TRP A 76 -28.20 -0.38 9.82
CA TRP A 76 -28.46 0.90 9.18
C TRP A 76 -27.16 1.66 8.90
N TRP A 77 -26.24 1.69 9.86
CA TRP A 77 -24.93 2.33 9.68
C TRP A 77 -24.10 1.67 8.58
N ILE A 78 -24.03 0.33 8.53
CA ILE A 78 -23.33 -0.41 7.46
C ILE A 78 -23.82 0.03 6.09
N VAL A 79 -25.14 -0.04 5.87
CA VAL A 79 -25.75 0.26 4.57
C VAL A 79 -25.62 1.75 4.23
N THR A 80 -25.82 2.65 5.20
CA THR A 80 -25.69 4.11 4.97
C THR A 80 -24.24 4.49 4.65
N MET A 81 -23.27 3.94 5.38
CA MET A 81 -21.85 4.22 5.12
C MET A 81 -21.40 3.68 3.76
N GLN A 82 -21.91 2.52 3.32
CA GLN A 82 -21.64 2.03 1.96
C GLN A 82 -22.08 3.03 0.89
N LEU A 83 -23.25 3.66 1.07
CA LEU A 83 -23.72 4.70 0.14
C LEU A 83 -22.88 5.98 0.22
N LEU A 84 -22.51 6.43 1.42
CA LEU A 84 -21.66 7.61 1.61
C LEU A 84 -20.25 7.41 1.07
N ILE A 85 -19.67 6.22 1.25
CA ILE A 85 -18.40 5.84 0.64
C ILE A 85 -18.52 5.86 -0.88
N GLY A 86 -19.57 5.24 -1.45
CA GLY A 86 -19.82 5.27 -2.89
C GLY A 86 -19.95 6.69 -3.44
N ALA A 87 -20.72 7.55 -2.75
CA ALA A 87 -20.86 8.96 -3.10
C ALA A 87 -19.55 9.73 -2.98
N GLY A 88 -18.74 9.46 -1.96
CA GLY A 88 -17.41 10.06 -1.80
C GLY A 88 -16.45 9.64 -2.90
N LEU A 89 -16.42 8.35 -3.27
CA LEU A 89 -15.60 7.85 -4.38
C LEU A 89 -16.05 8.46 -5.72
N ALA A 90 -17.35 8.59 -5.96
CA ALA A 90 -17.87 9.33 -7.12
C ALA A 90 -17.47 10.82 -7.06
N GLY A 91 -17.49 11.43 -5.87
CA GLY A 91 -17.02 12.79 -5.65
C GLY A 91 -15.55 12.97 -6.02
N VAL A 92 -14.68 12.03 -5.65
CA VAL A 92 -13.27 12.02 -6.10
C VAL A 92 -13.21 12.00 -7.63
N ALA A 93 -13.98 11.13 -8.29
CA ALA A 93 -14.02 11.05 -9.74
C ALA A 93 -14.43 12.39 -10.40
N PHE A 94 -15.42 13.09 -9.85
CA PHE A 94 -15.84 14.40 -10.36
C PHE A 94 -14.83 15.53 -10.10
N PHE A 95 -14.03 15.44 -9.04
CA PHE A 95 -13.05 16.48 -8.68
C PHE A 95 -11.68 16.28 -9.33
N ILE A 96 -11.32 15.09 -9.80
CA ILE A 96 -10.06 14.87 -10.54
C ILE A 96 -9.82 15.87 -11.69
N PRO A 97 -10.80 16.19 -12.56
CA PRO A 97 -10.57 17.12 -13.68
C PRO A 97 -10.58 18.60 -13.28
N VAL A 98 -10.85 18.97 -12.02
CA VAL A 98 -10.95 20.40 -11.64
C VAL A 98 -9.57 21.02 -11.33
N PRO A 99 -9.36 22.34 -11.53
CA PRO A 99 -8.05 22.96 -11.32
C PRO A 99 -7.46 22.81 -9.90
N PHE A 100 -8.32 22.74 -8.88
CA PHE A 100 -7.93 22.56 -7.48
C PHE A 100 -8.07 21.10 -7.00
N PHE A 101 -8.00 20.12 -7.92
CA PHE A 101 -8.31 18.72 -7.66
C PHE A 101 -7.65 18.21 -6.39
N PHE A 102 -6.36 18.48 -6.19
CA PHE A 102 -5.58 17.94 -5.08
C PHE A 102 -6.21 18.26 -3.71
N ARG A 103 -6.65 19.51 -3.49
CA ARG A 103 -7.29 19.93 -2.24
C ARG A 103 -8.70 19.34 -2.11
N ALA A 104 -9.46 19.33 -3.21
CA ALA A 104 -10.82 18.81 -3.25
C ALA A 104 -10.87 17.29 -2.99
N THR A 105 -10.07 16.51 -3.71
CA THR A 105 -9.99 15.06 -3.56
C THR A 105 -9.45 14.69 -2.18
N LEU A 106 -8.50 15.45 -1.61
CA LEU A 106 -8.01 15.21 -0.25
C LEU A 106 -9.13 15.38 0.78
N ALA A 107 -9.92 16.45 0.68
CA ALA A 107 -11.07 16.67 1.56
C ALA A 107 -12.11 15.54 1.43
N VAL A 108 -12.40 15.10 0.21
CA VAL A 108 -13.33 13.99 -0.03
C VAL A 108 -12.76 12.65 0.47
N PHE A 109 -11.46 12.38 0.28
CA PHE A 109 -10.83 11.18 0.87
C PHE A 109 -10.88 11.17 2.38
N TRP A 110 -10.79 12.33 3.03
CA TRP A 110 -10.97 12.43 4.48
C TRP A 110 -12.41 12.06 4.90
N LEU A 111 -13.42 12.49 4.15
CA LEU A 111 -14.81 12.07 4.36
C LEU A 111 -15.02 10.58 4.10
N VAL A 112 -14.37 10.02 3.07
CA VAL A 112 -14.38 8.58 2.79
C VAL A 112 -13.71 7.80 3.92
N ALA A 113 -12.58 8.28 4.43
CA ALA A 113 -11.87 7.68 5.57
C ALA A 113 -12.72 7.69 6.85
N PHE A 114 -13.38 8.81 7.14
CA PHE A 114 -14.33 8.91 8.26
C PHE A 114 -15.52 7.96 8.10
N SER A 115 -16.08 7.88 6.89
CA SER A 115 -17.19 6.97 6.56
C SER A 115 -16.74 5.50 6.65
N SER A 116 -15.52 5.19 6.22
CA SER A 116 -14.91 3.87 6.35
C SER A 116 -14.72 3.49 7.82
N ALA A 117 -14.08 4.35 8.63
CA ALA A 117 -13.89 4.08 10.05
C ALA A 117 -15.22 3.87 10.80
N THR A 118 -16.28 4.57 10.37
CA THR A 118 -17.65 4.40 10.89
C THR A 118 -18.28 3.09 10.40
N HIS A 119 -18.07 2.73 9.13
CA HIS A 119 -18.46 1.43 8.59
C HIS A 119 -17.80 0.29 9.36
N ASP A 120 -16.50 0.38 9.65
CA ASP A 120 -15.75 -0.61 10.43
C ASP A 120 -16.38 -0.81 11.82
N ILE A 121 -16.66 0.29 12.55
CA ILE A 121 -17.33 0.21 13.87
C ILE A 121 -18.65 -0.55 13.77
N ALA A 122 -19.46 -0.23 12.75
CA ALA A 122 -20.75 -0.85 12.55
C ALA A 122 -20.63 -2.32 12.12
N ALA A 123 -19.72 -2.66 11.21
CA ALA A 123 -19.48 -4.00 10.70
C ALA A 123 -18.93 -4.94 11.78
N ASP A 124 -17.88 -4.51 12.49
CA ASP A 124 -17.30 -5.24 13.61
C ASP A 124 -18.31 -5.40 14.75
N GLY A 125 -19.02 -4.32 15.08
CA GLY A 125 -20.04 -4.36 16.11
C GLY A 125 -21.19 -5.29 15.73
N PHE A 126 -21.60 -5.30 14.46
CA PHE A 126 -22.64 -6.19 13.96
C PHE A 126 -22.19 -7.66 13.99
N TYR A 127 -20.94 -7.93 13.63
CA TYR A 127 -20.34 -9.26 13.76
C TYR A 127 -20.36 -9.80 15.19
N MET A 128 -20.06 -8.92 16.15
CA MET A 128 -20.05 -9.26 17.57
C MET A 128 -21.45 -9.51 18.16
N LEU A 129 -22.49 -8.92 17.56
CA LEU A 129 -23.89 -9.10 17.96
C LEU A 129 -24.58 -10.28 17.23
N ALA A 130 -24.24 -10.50 15.97
CA ALA A 130 -24.91 -11.47 15.11
C ALA A 130 -24.42 -12.91 15.30
N LEU A 131 -23.23 -13.10 15.90
CA LEU A 131 -22.62 -14.40 16.12
C LEU A 131 -22.36 -14.66 17.61
N ASP A 132 -22.43 -15.93 18.01
CA ASP A 132 -21.95 -16.42 19.30
C ASP A 132 -20.42 -16.55 19.32
N THR A 133 -19.82 -16.59 20.51
CA THR A 133 -18.35 -16.62 20.71
C THR A 133 -17.65 -17.75 19.95
N HIS A 134 -18.28 -18.93 19.83
CA HIS A 134 -17.72 -20.05 19.06
C HIS A 134 -17.72 -19.77 17.56
N LYS A 135 -18.83 -19.27 17.00
CA LYS A 135 -18.85 -18.83 15.59
C LYS A 135 -17.90 -17.66 15.35
N GLN A 136 -17.76 -16.74 16.31
CA GLN A 136 -16.78 -15.64 16.20
C GLN A 136 -15.36 -16.18 16.04
N ALA A 137 -14.98 -17.24 16.78
CA ALA A 137 -13.66 -17.87 16.62
C ALA A 137 -13.50 -18.61 15.28
N MET A 138 -14.56 -19.23 14.77
CA MET A 138 -14.54 -19.93 13.47
C MET A 138 -14.44 -18.97 12.28
N TYR A 139 -15.20 -17.88 12.29
CA TYR A 139 -15.30 -16.95 11.16
C TYR A 139 -14.27 -15.81 11.19
N VAL A 140 -13.48 -15.68 12.26
CA VAL A 140 -12.44 -14.65 12.35
C VAL A 140 -11.42 -14.76 11.23
N GLY A 141 -11.03 -15.99 10.85
CA GLY A 141 -10.12 -16.24 9.74
C GLY A 141 -10.73 -15.85 8.39
N ILE A 142 -11.99 -16.20 8.16
CA ILE A 142 -12.72 -15.89 6.91
C ILE A 142 -12.85 -14.38 6.73
N ARG A 143 -13.21 -13.67 7.81
CA ARG A 143 -13.24 -12.20 7.84
C ARG A 143 -11.90 -11.61 7.37
N SER A 144 -10.80 -12.03 7.98
CA SER A 144 -9.47 -11.53 7.65
C SER A 144 -9.11 -11.81 6.20
N THR A 145 -9.41 -13.01 5.73
CA THR A 145 -9.18 -13.41 4.33
C THR A 145 -9.89 -12.47 3.37
N PHE A 146 -11.20 -12.22 3.54
CA PHE A 146 -11.94 -11.38 2.60
C PHE A 146 -11.56 -9.90 2.67
N TYR A 147 -11.19 -9.39 3.85
CA TYR A 147 -10.56 -8.07 3.97
C TYR A 147 -9.27 -7.97 3.14
N ARG A 148 -8.44 -9.02 3.17
CA ARG A 148 -7.21 -9.05 2.37
C ARG A 148 -7.50 -9.16 0.88
N ILE A 149 -8.43 -10.02 0.45
CA ILE A 149 -8.87 -10.10 -0.95
C ILE A 149 -9.30 -8.71 -1.46
N ALA A 150 -9.98 -7.92 -0.63
CA ALA A 150 -10.28 -6.52 -0.97
C ALA A 150 -9.03 -5.67 -1.17
N SER A 151 -8.01 -5.80 -0.31
CA SER A 151 -6.71 -5.17 -0.50
C SER A 151 -6.04 -5.53 -1.82
N ILE A 152 -6.06 -6.81 -2.21
CA ILE A 152 -5.48 -7.25 -3.49
C ILE A 152 -6.27 -6.72 -4.67
N MET A 153 -7.61 -6.73 -4.60
CA MET A 153 -8.41 -6.14 -5.67
C MET A 153 -8.12 -4.64 -5.79
N GLY A 154 -7.97 -3.93 -4.67
CA GLY A 154 -7.64 -2.51 -4.63
C GLY A 154 -6.23 -2.19 -5.15
N GLN A 155 -5.22 -2.91 -4.70
CA GLN A 155 -3.82 -2.66 -5.06
C GLN A 155 -3.39 -3.34 -6.36
N GLY A 156 -4.17 -4.30 -6.87
CA GLY A 156 -3.88 -5.06 -8.08
C GLY A 156 -4.85 -4.72 -9.20
N VAL A 157 -6.03 -5.34 -9.19
CA VAL A 157 -7.01 -5.27 -10.29
C VAL A 157 -7.41 -3.83 -10.62
N LEU A 158 -7.75 -3.02 -9.62
CA LEU A 158 -8.18 -1.64 -9.84
C LEU A 158 -7.06 -0.75 -10.43
N ILE A 159 -5.81 -1.00 -10.05
CA ILE A 159 -4.65 -0.29 -10.62
C ILE A 159 -4.38 -0.74 -12.06
N ILE A 160 -4.51 -2.03 -12.35
CA ILE A 160 -4.38 -2.56 -13.72
C ILE A 160 -5.46 -1.95 -14.63
N VAL A 161 -6.70 -1.85 -14.14
CA VAL A 161 -7.79 -1.19 -14.87
C VAL A 161 -7.46 0.28 -15.15
N ALA A 162 -6.95 1.02 -14.15
CA ALA A 162 -6.54 2.41 -14.34
C ALA A 162 -5.43 2.53 -15.41
N GLY A 163 -4.40 1.68 -15.35
CA GLY A 163 -3.32 1.67 -16.35
C GLY A 163 -3.77 1.26 -17.75
N PHE A 164 -4.71 0.31 -17.84
CA PHE A 164 -5.33 -0.06 -19.11
C PHE A 164 -6.10 1.12 -19.72
N LEU A 165 -6.91 1.82 -18.93
CA LEU A 165 -7.65 3.01 -19.38
C LEU A 165 -6.72 4.15 -19.77
N GLU A 166 -5.62 4.33 -19.05
CA GLU A 166 -4.59 5.31 -19.39
C GLU A 166 -4.00 4.99 -20.77
N THR A 167 -3.55 3.76 -21.01
CA THR A 167 -2.92 3.38 -22.29
C THR A 167 -3.86 3.44 -23.51
N HIS A 168 -5.18 3.36 -23.33
CA HIS A 168 -6.16 3.33 -24.45
C HIS A 168 -6.87 4.66 -24.72
N THR A 169 -6.70 5.67 -23.87
CA THR A 169 -7.34 6.99 -24.04
C THR A 169 -6.40 8.06 -24.61
N GLY A 170 -5.14 7.71 -24.86
CA GLY A 170 -4.09 8.61 -25.33
C GLY A 170 -3.79 8.52 -26.82
N LEU A 171 -2.72 9.21 -27.24
CA LEU A 171 -2.16 9.12 -28.59
C LEU A 171 -1.63 7.71 -28.86
N GLN A 172 -1.34 7.43 -30.14
CA GLN A 172 -0.72 6.16 -30.51
C GLN A 172 0.55 5.92 -29.66
N PRO A 173 0.66 4.74 -29.02
CA PRO A 173 1.78 4.47 -28.15
C PRO A 173 3.11 4.53 -28.89
N LEU A 174 4.08 5.22 -28.30
CA LEU A 174 5.47 5.19 -28.78
C LEU A 174 6.06 3.81 -28.47
N GLN A 175 6.72 3.17 -29.44
CA GLN A 175 7.51 1.97 -29.16
C GLN A 175 8.98 2.24 -29.43
N ILE A 176 9.82 1.88 -28.47
CA ILE A 176 11.28 1.91 -28.56
C ILE A 176 11.76 0.49 -28.37
N SER A 177 12.38 -0.09 -29.40
CA SER A 177 12.99 -1.41 -29.31
C SER A 177 14.48 -1.28 -29.02
N VAL A 178 14.98 -2.14 -28.15
CA VAL A 178 16.36 -2.13 -27.68
C VAL A 178 16.91 -3.53 -27.80
N GLU A 179 17.98 -3.66 -28.57
CA GLU A 179 18.73 -4.90 -28.72
C GLU A 179 20.08 -4.72 -28.02
N ALA A 180 20.35 -5.54 -27.02
CA ALA A 180 21.62 -5.56 -26.31
C ALA A 180 22.33 -6.89 -26.53
N GLY A 181 23.66 -6.87 -26.66
CA GLY A 181 24.39 -8.11 -26.84
C GLY A 181 25.91 -7.94 -26.93
N PRO A 182 26.67 -9.04 -26.74
CA PRO A 182 28.11 -9.05 -26.89
C PRO A 182 28.52 -8.71 -28.33
N GLY A 183 29.40 -7.72 -28.51
CA GLY A 183 29.87 -7.27 -29.83
C GLY A 183 28.97 -6.25 -30.54
N LEU A 184 27.85 -5.83 -29.94
CA LEU A 184 27.12 -4.64 -30.38
C LEU A 184 27.81 -3.38 -29.85
N HIS A 185 27.81 -2.32 -30.66
CA HIS A 185 28.34 -1.01 -30.24
C HIS A 185 27.20 -0.04 -29.94
N THR A 186 27.25 0.58 -28.76
CA THR A 186 26.32 1.64 -28.40
C THR A 186 26.64 2.89 -29.22
N ARG A 187 25.72 3.26 -30.12
CA ARG A 187 25.86 4.52 -30.86
C ARG A 187 25.46 5.68 -29.97
N VAL A 188 26.42 6.51 -29.58
CA VAL A 188 26.14 7.77 -28.88
C VAL A 188 25.47 8.72 -29.87
N VAL A 189 24.20 9.04 -29.62
CA VAL A 189 23.43 9.99 -30.43
C VAL A 189 23.72 11.38 -29.90
N THR A 190 24.53 12.15 -30.62
CA THR A 190 24.73 13.59 -30.35
C THR A 190 23.72 14.41 -31.17
N GLU A 191 23.29 15.56 -30.63
CA GLU A 191 22.35 16.49 -31.29
C GLU A 191 22.71 16.84 -32.74
N ALA A 192 24.00 16.77 -33.08
CA ALA A 192 24.53 17.11 -34.38
C ALA A 192 24.37 15.93 -35.38
N GLY A 193 23.25 15.90 -36.11
CA GLY A 193 23.21 15.26 -37.42
C GLY A 193 22.24 14.08 -37.61
N VAL A 194 21.26 13.87 -36.73
CA VAL A 194 20.14 12.96 -37.05
C VAL A 194 19.10 13.77 -37.85
N PRO A 195 18.86 13.45 -39.14
CA PRO A 195 17.83 14.12 -39.91
C PRO A 195 16.48 13.92 -39.23
N LEU A 196 15.80 15.02 -38.91
CA LEU A 196 14.44 14.99 -38.39
C LEU A 196 13.58 14.19 -39.38
N PRO A 197 12.96 13.08 -38.98
CA PRO A 197 12.00 12.42 -39.84
C PRO A 197 10.97 13.46 -40.28
N ALA A 198 10.74 13.60 -41.59
CA ALA A 198 9.68 14.45 -42.11
C ALA A 198 8.37 13.96 -41.49
N ALA A 199 7.69 14.83 -40.74
CA ALA A 199 6.42 14.47 -40.13
C ALA A 199 5.44 14.01 -41.22
N PRO A 200 4.78 12.84 -41.10
CA PRO A 200 3.71 12.51 -42.02
C PRO A 200 2.62 13.57 -41.92
N ALA A 201 2.35 14.28 -43.02
CA ALA A 201 1.51 15.49 -43.06
C ALA A 201 0.01 15.25 -42.80
N THR A 202 -0.42 14.00 -42.59
CA THR A 202 -1.84 13.59 -42.58
C THR A 202 -2.22 12.63 -41.43
N GLY A 203 -1.44 12.57 -40.36
CA GLY A 203 -1.73 11.71 -39.19
C GLY A 203 -2.14 12.51 -37.95
N GLU A 204 -2.87 11.84 -37.04
CA GLU A 204 -3.11 12.30 -35.65
C GLU A 204 -1.78 12.63 -34.93
N PRO A 205 -1.78 13.51 -33.90
CA PRO A 205 -0.58 13.80 -33.13
C PRO A 205 0.02 12.51 -32.54
N CYS A 206 1.34 12.32 -32.69
CA CYS A 206 2.04 11.15 -32.19
C CYS A 206 3.48 11.49 -31.75
N PHE A 207 4.00 10.68 -30.84
CA PHE A 207 5.40 10.77 -30.41
C PHE A 207 6.30 10.07 -31.40
N VAL A 208 7.47 10.66 -31.63
CA VAL A 208 8.50 10.13 -32.53
C VAL A 208 9.81 10.03 -31.76
N ALA A 209 10.31 8.80 -31.61
CA ALA A 209 11.63 8.52 -31.03
C ALA A 209 12.72 8.55 -32.11
N PHE A 210 13.90 9.02 -31.73
CA PHE A 210 15.09 8.98 -32.56
C PHE A 210 16.31 8.60 -31.70
N PRO A 211 16.97 7.47 -32.00
CA PRO A 211 16.54 6.42 -32.94
C PRO A 211 15.33 5.63 -32.40
N PRO A 212 14.45 5.08 -33.28
CA PRO A 212 13.32 4.24 -32.86
C PRO A 212 13.75 2.82 -32.44
N ALA A 213 14.92 2.37 -32.91
CA ALA A 213 15.55 1.12 -32.51
C ALA A 213 16.97 1.42 -32.02
N LEU A 214 17.30 0.95 -30.82
CA LEU A 214 18.56 1.20 -30.15
C LEU A 214 19.36 -0.10 -30.05
N THR A 215 20.65 -0.04 -30.34
CA THR A 215 21.60 -1.12 -30.09
C THR A 215 22.50 -0.75 -28.92
N LEU A 216 22.57 -1.61 -27.90
CA LEU A 216 23.38 -1.43 -26.69
C LEU A 216 24.45 -2.52 -26.62
N GLY A 217 25.71 -2.12 -26.48
CA GLY A 217 26.77 -3.07 -26.16
C GLY A 217 26.66 -3.54 -24.72
N THR A 218 27.06 -4.79 -24.45
CA THR A 218 27.18 -5.31 -23.08
C THR A 218 28.47 -4.87 -22.37
N GLU A 219 29.38 -4.20 -23.07
CA GLU A 219 30.59 -3.63 -22.49
C GLU A 219 30.22 -2.58 -21.44
N THR A 220 30.71 -2.77 -20.22
CA THR A 220 30.47 -1.85 -19.12
C THR A 220 31.25 -0.56 -19.30
N ILE A 221 30.68 0.54 -18.78
CA ILE A 221 31.25 1.88 -18.85
C ILE A 221 31.58 2.38 -17.44
N PRO A 222 32.54 3.32 -17.27
CA PRO A 222 32.79 3.91 -15.97
C PRO A 222 31.52 4.53 -15.37
N SER A 223 31.27 4.30 -14.09
CA SER A 223 30.03 4.76 -13.41
C SER A 223 29.82 6.28 -13.52
N ASP A 224 30.90 7.07 -13.50
CA ASP A 224 30.83 8.53 -13.71
C ASP A 224 30.34 8.88 -15.12
N SER A 225 30.72 8.11 -16.15
CA SER A 225 30.23 8.33 -17.52
C SER A 225 28.73 8.07 -17.64
N ALA A 226 28.24 6.99 -17.02
CA ALA A 226 26.81 6.70 -16.94
C ALA A 226 26.07 7.82 -16.18
N ALA A 227 26.63 8.29 -15.06
CA ALA A 227 26.06 9.37 -14.26
C ALA A 227 25.98 10.69 -15.05
N ARG A 228 27.00 11.03 -15.84
CA ARG A 228 27.00 12.24 -16.70
C ARG A 228 25.92 12.20 -17.77
N LEU A 229 25.68 11.05 -18.41
CA LEU A 229 24.60 10.90 -19.39
C LEU A 229 23.22 11.09 -18.75
N LYS A 230 23.02 10.54 -17.55
CA LYS A 230 21.79 10.74 -16.76
C LYS A 230 21.59 12.20 -16.39
N ALA A 231 22.64 12.86 -15.90
CA ALA A 231 22.62 14.26 -15.52
C ALA A 231 22.34 15.17 -16.73
N PHE A 232 22.94 14.87 -17.90
CA PHE A 232 22.67 15.59 -19.14
C PHE A 232 21.19 15.51 -19.53
N ALA A 233 20.62 14.31 -19.57
CA ALA A 233 19.21 14.12 -19.93
C ALA A 233 18.28 14.88 -18.98
N ALA A 234 18.49 14.73 -17.67
CA ALA A 234 17.69 15.40 -16.64
C ALA A 234 17.78 16.93 -16.77
N GLU A 235 18.98 17.48 -16.98
CA GLU A 235 19.18 18.92 -17.09
C GLU A 235 18.58 19.48 -18.38
N GLN A 236 18.74 18.81 -19.52
CA GLN A 236 18.12 19.22 -20.79
C GLN A 236 16.60 19.16 -20.71
N ASN A 237 16.05 18.11 -20.09
CA ASN A 237 14.61 17.99 -19.91
C ASN A 237 14.05 19.11 -19.02
N ARG A 238 14.82 19.50 -17.99
CA ARG A 238 14.48 20.62 -17.09
C ARG A 238 14.54 21.97 -17.82
N LEU A 239 15.62 22.24 -18.55
CA LEU A 239 15.81 23.51 -19.27
C LEU A 239 14.74 23.72 -20.36
N ASN A 240 14.32 22.64 -21.02
CA ASN A 240 13.31 22.68 -22.07
C ASN A 240 11.86 22.52 -21.54
N GLY A 241 11.66 22.51 -20.21
CA GLY A 241 10.33 22.52 -19.60
C GLY A 241 9.55 21.20 -19.70
N PHE A 242 10.21 20.07 -19.97
CA PHE A 242 9.56 18.75 -20.04
C PHE A 242 9.23 18.18 -18.64
N VAL A 243 9.87 18.70 -17.59
CA VAL A 243 9.72 18.26 -16.19
C VAL A 243 9.21 19.43 -15.36
N SER A 244 8.24 19.19 -14.47
CA SER A 244 7.55 20.28 -13.75
C SER A 244 8.41 20.90 -12.64
N ALA A 245 8.19 22.19 -12.34
CA ALA A 245 8.91 22.91 -11.28
C ALA A 245 8.70 22.32 -9.86
N ALA A 246 7.65 21.54 -9.62
CA ALA A 246 7.38 20.92 -8.32
C ALA A 246 8.30 19.71 -8.02
N GLU A 247 8.86 19.06 -9.03
CA GLU A 247 9.88 18.01 -8.85
C GLU A 247 11.25 18.61 -8.54
N ILE A 248 11.50 19.84 -8.98
CA ILE A 248 12.74 20.60 -8.78
C ILE A 248 13.03 20.81 -7.28
N THR A 249 12.01 21.11 -6.47
CA THR A 249 12.17 21.37 -5.02
C THR A 249 12.42 20.10 -4.21
N SER A 250 12.04 18.93 -4.71
CA SER A 250 12.19 17.65 -4.00
C SER A 250 13.62 17.07 -4.06
N ARG A 251 14.38 17.40 -5.13
CA ARG A 251 15.76 16.92 -5.34
C ARG A 251 16.82 17.92 -4.82
N ALA A 252 16.47 19.19 -4.63
CA ALA A 252 17.42 20.27 -4.31
C ALA A 252 17.09 20.98 -2.97
N ALA A 253 16.83 20.23 -1.90
CA ALA A 253 16.74 20.83 -0.56
C ALA A 253 18.14 21.25 -0.08
N THR A 254 18.58 22.46 -0.46
CA THR A 254 19.72 23.14 0.17
C THR A 254 19.35 23.57 1.59
N GLY A 255 20.30 23.46 2.52
CA GLY A 255 20.10 23.44 3.98
C GLY A 255 19.47 24.66 4.68
N SER A 256 18.91 25.64 3.97
CA SER A 256 18.24 26.80 4.57
C SER A 256 16.73 26.64 4.78
N ASP A 257 16.07 25.64 4.18
CA ASP A 257 14.60 25.41 4.28
C ASP A 257 14.22 24.15 5.09
N LEU A 258 15.07 23.73 6.03
CA LEU A 258 14.79 22.55 6.86
C LEU A 258 13.81 22.90 8.00
N SER A 259 12.69 22.17 8.08
CA SER A 259 11.77 22.16 9.22
C SER A 259 12.54 22.03 10.55
N TRP A 260 12.07 22.67 11.63
CA TRP A 260 12.69 22.60 12.97
C TRP A 260 13.02 21.16 13.38
N TRP A 261 12.10 20.23 13.12
CA TRP A 261 12.28 18.80 13.39
C TRP A 261 13.41 18.18 12.54
N ALA A 262 13.51 18.59 11.28
CA ALA A 262 14.54 18.09 10.38
C ALA A 262 15.94 18.57 10.81
N GLY A 263 16.09 19.86 11.12
CA GLY A 263 17.37 20.45 11.52
C GLY A 263 17.85 20.02 12.91
N HIS A 264 16.94 19.89 13.89
CA HIS A 264 17.33 19.70 15.29
C HIS A 264 17.14 18.28 15.81
N VAL A 265 16.30 17.46 15.19
CA VAL A 265 15.99 16.11 15.69
C VAL A 265 16.43 15.04 14.68
N SER A 266 15.85 15.04 13.48
CA SER A 266 16.03 13.92 12.56
C SER A 266 17.42 13.86 11.93
N GLN A 267 18.04 14.99 11.56
CA GLN A 267 19.40 14.97 11.02
C GLN A 267 20.48 14.66 12.08
N PRO A 268 20.51 15.30 13.27
CA PRO A 268 21.53 14.98 14.27
C PRO A 268 21.44 13.52 14.71
N LEU A 269 20.23 13.06 15.05
CA LEU A 269 19.99 11.67 15.44
C LEU A 269 20.28 10.70 14.30
N GLY A 270 19.81 11.01 13.09
CA GLY A 270 20.05 10.17 11.90
C GLY A 270 21.54 10.03 11.58
N SER A 271 22.29 11.12 11.66
CA SER A 271 23.75 11.10 11.47
C SER A 271 24.48 10.31 12.56
N TRP A 272 23.98 10.31 13.79
CA TRP A 272 24.53 9.52 14.88
C TRP A 272 24.23 8.03 14.67
N ILE A 273 22.99 7.68 14.31
CA ILE A 273 22.58 6.30 14.00
C ILE A 273 23.41 5.77 12.83
N ARG A 274 23.50 6.50 11.73
CA ARG A 274 24.27 6.11 10.55
C ARG A 274 25.75 5.86 10.89
N ARG A 275 26.35 6.70 11.74
CA ARG A 275 27.75 6.54 12.16
C ARG A 275 28.02 5.32 13.03
N HIS A 276 27.07 4.92 13.88
CA HIS A 276 27.29 3.83 14.85
C HIS A 276 26.69 2.48 14.42
N PHE A 277 25.61 2.50 13.63
CA PHE A 277 24.81 1.33 13.28
C PHE A 277 24.50 1.22 11.79
N GLY A 278 24.89 2.22 10.99
CA GLY A 278 24.69 2.18 9.54
C GLY A 278 25.57 1.14 8.86
N GLU A 279 25.08 0.57 7.76
CA GLU A 279 25.91 -0.21 6.86
C GLU A 279 27.09 0.62 6.36
N ASN A 280 28.30 0.14 6.62
CA ASN A 280 29.49 0.59 5.90
C ASN A 280 29.40 0.11 4.46
N ARG A 281 28.73 0.90 3.61
CA ARG A 281 28.77 0.72 2.17
C ARG A 281 30.05 1.38 1.70
N GLU A 282 31.00 0.60 1.23
CA GLU A 282 32.14 1.17 0.53
C GLU A 282 31.59 1.99 -0.64
N PRO A 283 32.02 3.25 -0.82
CA PRO A 283 31.72 3.98 -2.05
C PRO A 283 32.13 3.09 -3.21
N LEU A 284 31.28 2.98 -4.23
CA LEU A 284 31.66 2.34 -5.48
C LEU A 284 33.05 2.88 -5.87
N PRO A 285 34.07 2.02 -6.09
CA PRO A 285 35.39 2.47 -6.50
C PRO A 285 35.29 3.44 -7.68
N GLU A 286 36.21 4.40 -7.86
CA GLU A 286 36.22 5.24 -9.08
C GLU A 286 36.32 4.40 -10.37
N THR A 287 36.76 3.14 -10.24
CA THR A 287 36.79 2.10 -11.28
C THR A 287 35.51 1.27 -11.38
N ALA A 288 34.46 1.59 -10.63
CA ALA A 288 33.20 0.87 -10.67
C ALA A 288 32.59 0.96 -12.07
N LEU A 289 32.34 -0.20 -12.64
CA LEU A 289 31.79 -0.37 -13.96
C LEU A 289 30.26 -0.42 -13.85
N ALA A 290 29.59 0.51 -14.52
CA ALA A 290 28.16 0.52 -14.72
C ALA A 290 27.81 -0.13 -16.05
N GLY A 291 26.60 -0.66 -16.19
CA GLY A 291 26.16 -1.18 -17.47
C GLY A 291 26.01 -0.06 -18.51
N ASN A 292 26.19 -0.44 -19.78
CA ASN A 292 26.23 0.50 -20.89
C ASN A 292 24.94 1.34 -20.96
N THR A 293 25.08 2.62 -21.27
CA THR A 293 23.99 3.60 -21.19
C THR A 293 23.85 4.35 -22.51
N ALA A 294 22.61 4.54 -22.95
CA ALA A 294 22.28 5.23 -24.19
C ALA A 294 21.18 6.26 -23.98
N LEU A 295 21.19 7.28 -24.85
CA LEU A 295 20.18 8.33 -24.90
C LEU A 295 19.23 8.09 -26.09
N VAL A 296 17.94 8.30 -25.85
CA VAL A 296 16.91 8.30 -26.89
C VAL A 296 16.17 9.62 -26.84
N GLY A 297 16.16 10.35 -27.96
CA GLY A 297 15.41 11.59 -28.06
C GLY A 297 13.96 11.33 -28.48
N VAL A 298 13.02 12.12 -27.94
CA VAL A 298 11.60 12.03 -28.24
C VAL A 298 11.02 13.42 -28.49
N ARG A 299 10.14 13.55 -29.48
CA ARG A 299 9.40 14.78 -29.79
C ARG A 299 7.98 14.47 -30.27
N LEU A 300 7.14 15.49 -30.36
CA LEU A 300 5.85 15.39 -31.04
C LEU A 300 6.00 15.70 -32.54
N ASN A 301 5.21 15.03 -33.37
CA ASN A 301 5.13 15.34 -34.80
C ASN A 301 4.41 16.68 -35.10
N ARG A 302 3.60 17.19 -34.16
CA ARG A 302 2.79 18.40 -34.29
C ARG A 302 2.58 19.09 -32.94
N ALA A 303 2.44 20.42 -32.96
CA ALA A 303 2.09 21.21 -31.78
C ALA A 303 0.71 20.81 -31.20
N PRO A 304 0.59 20.65 -29.86
CA PRO A 304 -0.70 20.56 -29.16
C PRO A 304 -1.55 21.81 -29.35
N ALA A 305 -2.87 21.73 -29.13
CA ALA A 305 -3.72 22.91 -29.13
C ALA A 305 -3.36 23.88 -27.97
N PRO A 306 -3.65 25.19 -28.09
CA PRO A 306 -3.36 26.15 -27.02
C PRO A 306 -4.03 25.75 -25.70
N GLY A 307 -3.23 25.56 -24.64
CA GLY A 307 -3.70 25.10 -23.33
C GLY A 307 -3.82 23.58 -23.17
N GLU A 308 -3.56 22.82 -24.23
CA GLU A 308 -3.45 21.36 -24.20
C GLU A 308 -1.99 20.94 -23.97
N SER A 309 -1.79 19.88 -23.19
CA SER A 309 -0.48 19.25 -23.02
C SER A 309 -0.61 17.74 -23.18
N HIS A 310 0.38 17.14 -23.82
CA HIS A 310 0.47 15.68 -23.93
C HIS A 310 1.57 15.19 -23.01
N VAL A 311 1.20 14.32 -22.07
CA VAL A 311 2.15 13.70 -21.15
C VAL A 311 2.58 12.37 -21.73
N LEU A 312 3.87 12.19 -22.00
CA LEU A 312 4.45 10.89 -22.35
C LEU A 312 4.92 10.21 -21.07
N VAL A 313 4.40 9.02 -20.81
CA VAL A 313 4.91 8.15 -19.75
C VAL A 313 5.42 6.86 -20.35
N MET A 314 6.70 6.59 -20.14
CA MET A 314 7.37 5.41 -20.67
C MET A 314 7.24 4.22 -19.73
N HIS A 315 6.92 3.07 -20.29
CA HIS A 315 6.72 1.82 -19.57
C HIS A 315 7.50 0.69 -20.23
N PRO A 316 8.06 -0.27 -19.47
CA PRO A 316 8.49 -1.55 -20.04
C PRO A 316 7.29 -2.27 -20.70
N ASP A 317 7.46 -2.80 -21.90
CA ASP A 317 6.42 -3.54 -22.65
C ASP A 317 6.74 -5.04 -22.68
N LYS A 318 7.72 -5.45 -23.48
CA LYS A 318 8.15 -6.85 -23.61
C LYS A 318 9.66 -6.96 -23.67
N GLY A 319 10.21 -8.05 -23.15
CA GLY A 319 11.62 -8.40 -23.30
C GLY A 319 12.38 -8.50 -21.99
N ASP A 320 13.70 -8.48 -22.10
CA ASP A 320 14.64 -8.73 -21.02
C ASP A 320 14.75 -7.51 -20.09
N LYS A 321 14.62 -7.77 -18.79
CA LYS A 321 14.60 -6.72 -17.76
C LYS A 321 16.00 -6.29 -17.31
N SER A 322 17.03 -6.97 -17.81
CA SER A 322 18.41 -6.49 -17.79
C SER A 322 18.61 -5.22 -18.61
N ILE A 323 17.59 -4.73 -19.33
CA ILE A 323 17.59 -3.42 -19.98
C ILE A 323 16.48 -2.60 -19.34
N ALA A 324 16.84 -1.48 -18.71
CA ALA A 324 15.92 -0.64 -17.96
C ALA A 324 16.06 0.83 -18.34
N MET A 325 15.02 1.63 -18.10
CA MET A 325 15.16 3.08 -18.17
C MET A 325 15.85 3.59 -16.91
N ALA A 326 16.76 4.55 -17.07
CA ALA A 326 17.59 5.06 -16.00
C ALA A 326 17.57 6.59 -15.97
N GLY A 327 16.39 7.18 -15.71
CA GLY A 327 16.19 8.62 -15.73
C GLY A 327 14.72 8.99 -15.56
N ASP A 328 14.35 10.18 -16.03
CA ASP A 328 12.95 10.62 -16.03
C ASP A 328 12.13 9.79 -17.02
N ASP A 329 11.00 9.24 -16.57
CA ASP A 329 10.10 8.38 -17.33
C ASP A 329 8.82 9.10 -17.78
N ARG A 330 8.60 10.32 -17.27
CA ARG A 330 7.44 11.18 -17.52
C ARG A 330 7.89 12.51 -18.08
N LEU A 331 7.42 12.84 -19.28
CA LEU A 331 7.77 14.05 -20.02
C LEU A 331 6.49 14.78 -20.45
N VAL A 332 6.43 16.10 -20.25
CA VAL A 332 5.25 16.93 -20.59
C VAL A 332 5.54 17.79 -21.81
N PHE A 333 4.76 17.60 -22.87
CA PHE A 333 4.87 18.35 -24.12
C PHE A 333 3.75 19.39 -24.21
N THR A 334 4.13 20.65 -24.38
CA THR A 334 3.27 21.84 -24.53
C THR A 334 3.42 22.46 -25.91
N ALA A 335 2.62 23.50 -26.19
CA ALA A 335 2.76 24.30 -27.41
C ALA A 335 4.12 25.01 -27.53
N GLU A 336 4.89 25.19 -26.43
CA GLU A 336 6.20 25.84 -26.48
C GLU A 336 7.38 24.87 -26.70
N ASN A 337 7.29 23.62 -26.22
CA ASN A 337 8.42 22.68 -26.24
C ASN A 337 8.20 21.44 -27.13
N TRP A 338 7.08 21.33 -27.85
CA TRP A 338 6.76 20.15 -28.67
C TRP A 338 7.83 19.76 -29.71
N ASN A 339 8.58 20.76 -30.22
CA ASN A 339 9.58 20.59 -31.27
C ASN A 339 11.02 20.48 -30.73
N THR A 340 11.23 20.61 -29.43
CA THR A 340 12.54 20.38 -28.82
C THR A 340 12.70 18.91 -28.44
N PRO A 341 13.93 18.37 -28.47
CA PRO A 341 14.17 16.97 -28.12
C PRO A 341 14.08 16.77 -26.60
N ALA A 342 13.19 15.90 -26.15
CA ALA A 342 13.19 15.39 -24.78
C ALA A 342 14.02 14.10 -24.71
N TRP A 343 14.86 13.94 -23.69
CA TRP A 343 15.84 12.87 -23.61
C TRP A 343 15.43 11.80 -22.59
N LEU A 344 15.33 10.56 -23.06
CA LEU A 344 15.18 9.36 -22.25
C LEU A 344 16.53 8.65 -22.12
N VAL A 345 16.76 8.01 -20.98
CA VAL A 345 17.98 7.25 -20.71
C VAL A 345 17.63 5.78 -20.59
N ILE A 346 18.32 4.93 -21.36
CA ILE A 346 18.20 3.47 -21.28
C ILE A 346 19.56 2.90 -20.88
N GLN A 347 19.56 2.01 -19.91
CA GLN A 347 20.77 1.40 -19.36
C GLN A 347 20.63 -0.13 -19.32
N ALA A 348 21.65 -0.83 -19.79
CA ALA A 348 21.78 -2.27 -19.61
C ALA A 348 22.32 -2.59 -18.22
N ASP A 349 22.02 -3.78 -17.71
CA ASP A 349 22.58 -4.31 -16.48
C ASP A 349 24.08 -4.59 -16.69
N PRO A 350 24.97 -4.20 -15.77
CA PRO A 350 26.40 -4.45 -15.90
C PRO A 350 26.78 -5.93 -16.01
N LYS A 351 25.89 -6.85 -15.61
CA LYS A 351 26.08 -8.30 -15.67
C LYS A 351 25.53 -8.93 -16.96
N LEU A 352 24.92 -8.15 -17.86
CA LEU A 352 24.35 -8.69 -19.09
C LEU A 352 25.45 -9.22 -20.01
N ASP A 353 25.52 -10.52 -20.22
CA ASP A 353 26.56 -11.19 -21.01
C ASP A 353 26.00 -11.95 -22.24
N LYS A 354 24.68 -11.88 -22.44
CA LYS A 354 23.96 -12.58 -23.51
C LYS A 354 23.22 -11.59 -24.41
N PRO A 355 22.94 -11.98 -25.67
CA PRO A 355 22.02 -11.24 -26.52
C PRO A 355 20.62 -11.21 -25.89
N SER A 356 20.10 -10.01 -25.69
CA SER A 356 18.84 -9.73 -25.04
C SER A 356 18.11 -8.60 -25.75
N HIS A 357 16.79 -8.66 -25.77
CA HIS A 357 15.96 -7.65 -26.42
C HIS A 357 14.92 -7.13 -25.42
N ALA A 358 14.75 -5.82 -25.35
CA ALA A 358 13.73 -5.15 -24.57
C ALA A 358 12.96 -4.14 -25.43
N SER A 359 11.69 -3.96 -25.15
CA SER A 359 10.84 -2.95 -25.78
C SER A 359 10.17 -2.12 -24.71
N PHE A 360 10.16 -0.81 -24.95
CA PHE A 360 9.52 0.18 -24.09
C PHE A 360 8.36 0.81 -24.85
N ARG A 361 7.23 0.93 -24.16
CA ARG A 361 6.01 1.55 -24.67
C ARG A 361 5.76 2.87 -23.96
N GLY A 362 5.79 3.96 -24.69
CA GLY A 362 5.34 5.27 -24.24
C GLY A 362 3.83 5.41 -24.43
N SER A 363 3.13 5.81 -23.38
CA SER A 363 1.69 6.07 -23.42
C SER A 363 1.40 7.53 -23.08
N SER A 364 0.35 8.09 -23.67
CA SER A 364 -0.09 9.47 -23.37
C SER A 364 -1.56 9.58 -23.01
N GLY A 365 -2.00 8.61 -22.22
CA GLY A 365 -3.37 8.52 -21.73
C GLY A 365 -3.89 9.81 -21.14
N ASN A 366 -5.21 9.99 -21.22
CA ASN A 366 -5.87 10.97 -20.36
C ASN A 366 -5.87 10.42 -18.92
N ILE A 367 -4.78 10.69 -18.20
CA ILE A 367 -4.56 10.24 -16.82
C ILE A 367 -5.74 10.65 -15.92
N PRO A 368 -6.20 11.92 -15.92
CA PRO A 368 -7.39 12.32 -15.15
C PRO A 368 -8.64 11.48 -15.45
N LEU A 369 -8.93 11.21 -16.72
CA LEU A 369 -10.10 10.43 -17.14
C LEU A 369 -9.99 8.96 -16.69
N ALA A 370 -8.82 8.33 -16.86
CA ALA A 370 -8.59 6.94 -16.46
C ALA A 370 -8.84 6.74 -14.96
N TRP A 371 -8.30 7.64 -14.13
CA TRP A 371 -8.54 7.61 -12.69
C TRP A 371 -9.99 7.93 -12.33
N SER A 372 -10.64 8.89 -13.00
CA SER A 372 -12.06 9.20 -12.80
C SER A 372 -12.95 7.98 -13.05
N ILE A 373 -12.74 7.27 -14.17
CA ILE A 373 -13.47 6.04 -14.48
C ILE A 373 -13.21 4.97 -13.41
N THR A 374 -11.97 4.83 -12.95
CA THR A 374 -11.60 3.86 -11.91
C THR A 374 -12.37 4.13 -10.61
N PHE A 375 -12.46 5.39 -10.18
CA PHE A 375 -13.24 5.77 -9.01
C PHE A 375 -14.76 5.62 -9.22
N PHE A 376 -15.28 5.84 -10.44
CA PHE A 376 -16.67 5.53 -10.77
C PHE A 376 -16.99 4.03 -10.70
N ILE A 377 -16.07 3.16 -11.14
CA ILE A 377 -16.21 1.70 -11.00
C ILE A 377 -16.31 1.33 -9.52
N MET A 378 -15.43 1.90 -8.67
CA MET A 378 -15.49 1.67 -7.23
C MET A 378 -16.78 2.20 -6.60
N ALA A 379 -17.26 3.37 -7.03
CA ALA A 379 -18.53 3.92 -6.57
C ALA A 379 -19.71 3.00 -6.94
N GLY A 380 -19.74 2.49 -8.17
CA GLY A 380 -20.73 1.50 -8.62
C GLY A 380 -20.71 0.21 -7.80
N LEU A 381 -19.51 -0.28 -7.45
CA LEU A 381 -19.34 -1.43 -6.58
C LEU A 381 -19.95 -1.19 -5.17
N PHE A 382 -19.80 0.02 -4.62
CA PHE A 382 -20.40 0.38 -3.33
C PHE A 382 -21.93 0.50 -3.39
N ILE A 383 -22.49 0.93 -4.53
CA ILE A 383 -23.93 0.87 -4.78
C ILE A 383 -24.39 -0.59 -4.79
N ALA A 384 -23.63 -1.50 -5.42
CA ALA A 384 -23.94 -2.93 -5.43
C ALA A 384 -23.88 -3.53 -4.01
N PHE A 385 -22.87 -3.18 -3.19
CA PHE A 385 -22.82 -3.61 -1.79
C PHE A 385 -23.99 -3.08 -0.96
N PHE A 386 -24.34 -1.81 -1.14
CA PHE A 386 -25.50 -1.20 -0.49
C PHE A 386 -26.77 -2.01 -0.80
N LEU A 387 -27.02 -2.31 -2.08
CA LEU A 387 -28.18 -3.11 -2.50
C LEU A 387 -28.12 -4.52 -1.92
N TYR A 388 -26.97 -5.19 -2.03
CA TYR A 388 -26.80 -6.56 -1.54
C TYR A 388 -26.97 -6.66 -0.03
N HIS A 389 -26.24 -5.87 0.77
CA HIS A 389 -26.26 -5.93 2.23
C HIS A 389 -27.59 -5.43 2.83
N ARG A 390 -28.30 -4.54 2.13
CA ARG A 390 -29.69 -4.20 2.48
C ARG A 390 -30.57 -5.45 2.50
N TYR A 391 -30.34 -6.42 1.63
CA TYR A 391 -31.04 -7.70 1.68
C TYR A 391 -30.32 -8.71 2.55
N ALA A 392 -29.03 -9.01 2.30
CA ALA A 392 -28.24 -10.11 2.84
C ALA A 392 -28.07 -10.11 4.37
N LEU A 393 -27.92 -8.93 4.99
CA LEU A 393 -27.65 -8.84 6.43
C LEU A 393 -28.84 -9.32 7.28
N PRO A 394 -28.60 -10.16 8.30
CA PRO A 394 -29.64 -10.57 9.25
C PRO A 394 -30.15 -9.37 10.06
N ARG A 395 -31.25 -9.57 10.78
CA ARG A 395 -31.83 -8.57 11.71
C ARG A 395 -31.78 -9.15 13.13
N PRO A 396 -30.64 -9.05 13.85
CA PRO A 396 -30.56 -9.53 15.23
C PRO A 396 -31.54 -8.77 16.12
N ALA A 397 -32.24 -9.47 17.03
CA ALA A 397 -33.19 -8.84 17.94
C ALA A 397 -32.53 -7.87 18.94
N SER A 398 -31.22 -8.04 19.18
CA SER A 398 -30.38 -7.16 19.99
C SER A 398 -29.92 -5.89 19.27
N ASP A 399 -30.07 -5.81 17.94
CA ASP A 399 -29.69 -4.63 17.15
C ASP A 399 -30.85 -3.61 17.17
N LYS A 400 -30.95 -2.84 18.26
CA LYS A 400 -31.97 -1.81 18.48
C LYS A 400 -31.30 -0.48 18.85
N PRO A 401 -31.85 0.66 18.42
CA PRO A 401 -31.41 1.97 18.90
C PRO A 401 -31.69 2.09 20.41
N SER A 402 -30.88 2.89 21.11
CA SER A 402 -31.09 3.11 22.55
C SER A 402 -32.40 3.86 22.82
N ALA A 403 -33.05 3.58 23.95
CA ALA A 403 -34.39 4.09 24.26
C ALA A 403 -34.40 5.61 24.56
N GLU A 404 -33.27 6.20 25.01
CA GLU A 404 -33.15 7.62 25.32
C GLU A 404 -31.94 8.27 24.63
N VAL A 405 -32.14 8.72 23.40
CA VAL A 405 -31.10 9.35 22.57
C VAL A 405 -31.04 10.87 22.84
N THR A 406 -30.40 11.27 23.94
CA THR A 406 -30.06 12.69 24.22
C THR A 406 -28.54 12.90 24.15
N ALA A 407 -28.05 14.03 23.64
CA ALA A 407 -26.61 14.33 23.56
C ALA A 407 -25.88 14.16 24.92
N LYS A 408 -26.54 14.57 26.02
CA LYS A 408 -26.03 14.38 27.38
C LYS A 408 -25.92 12.89 27.77
N ASN A 409 -26.88 12.06 27.37
CA ASN A 409 -26.84 10.62 27.62
C ASN A 409 -25.75 9.95 26.78
N ILE A 410 -25.58 10.35 25.50
CA ILE A 410 -24.53 9.82 24.63
C ILE A 410 -23.13 10.13 25.20
N VAL A 411 -22.88 11.37 25.61
CA VAL A 411 -21.59 11.76 26.21
C VAL A 411 -21.36 11.04 27.54
N ARG A 412 -22.41 10.88 28.36
CA ARG A 412 -22.34 10.11 29.61
C ARG A 412 -22.01 8.65 29.35
N GLU A 413 -22.72 7.99 28.45
CA GLU A 413 -22.49 6.59 28.10
C GLU A 413 -21.12 6.39 27.46
N PHE A 414 -20.66 7.31 26.61
CA PHE A 414 -19.29 7.33 26.14
C PHE A 414 -18.29 7.40 27.29
N ALA A 415 -18.45 8.37 28.20
CA ALA A 415 -17.55 8.54 29.34
C ALA A 415 -17.57 7.29 30.25
N THR A 416 -18.73 6.66 30.42
CA THR A 416 -18.86 5.38 31.12
C THR A 416 -18.13 4.27 30.38
N ALA A 417 -18.42 4.03 29.09
CA ALA A 417 -17.80 2.98 28.29
C ALA A 417 -16.27 3.15 28.20
N PHE A 418 -15.81 4.39 28.01
CA PHE A 418 -14.39 4.74 28.01
C PHE A 418 -13.79 4.47 29.39
N SER A 419 -14.39 4.98 30.47
CA SER A 419 -13.90 4.72 31.82
C SER A 419 -13.91 3.23 32.19
N THR A 420 -14.91 2.46 31.75
CA THR A 420 -14.99 1.02 32.05
C THR A 420 -13.92 0.24 31.33
N PHE A 421 -13.55 0.66 30.11
CA PHE A 421 -12.40 0.09 29.38
C PHE A 421 -11.12 0.20 30.21
N PHE A 422 -10.81 1.40 30.73
CA PHE A 422 -9.59 1.63 31.51
C PHE A 422 -9.63 1.06 32.93
N ARG A 423 -10.82 0.70 33.45
CA ARG A 423 -10.98 0.03 34.75
C ARG A 423 -10.86 -1.50 34.67
N LYS A 424 -10.73 -2.08 33.47
CA LYS A 424 -10.57 -3.53 33.31
C LYS A 424 -9.31 -4.02 34.00
N LYS A 425 -9.40 -5.22 34.59
CA LYS A 425 -8.22 -5.92 35.12
C LYS A 425 -7.19 -6.06 33.99
N GLN A 426 -5.93 -5.74 34.29
CA GLN A 426 -4.81 -5.80 33.34
C GLN A 426 -4.88 -4.80 32.16
N VAL A 427 -5.51 -3.64 32.34
CA VAL A 427 -5.55 -2.59 31.31
C VAL A 427 -4.18 -2.25 30.73
N ALA A 428 -3.15 -2.07 31.58
CA ALA A 428 -1.81 -1.72 31.12
C ALA A 428 -1.21 -2.81 30.21
N ALA A 429 -1.32 -4.09 30.60
CA ALA A 429 -0.84 -5.20 29.79
C ALA A 429 -1.63 -5.34 28.48
N GLY A 430 -2.95 -5.16 28.52
CA GLY A 430 -3.80 -5.21 27.34
C GLY A 430 -3.51 -4.09 26.34
N ILE A 431 -3.36 -2.85 26.80
CA ILE A 431 -3.00 -1.70 25.96
C ILE A 431 -1.59 -1.89 25.39
N PHE A 432 -0.62 -2.31 26.22
CA PHE A 432 0.72 -2.60 25.75
C PHE A 432 0.71 -3.67 24.65
N PHE A 433 -0.05 -4.76 24.82
CA PHE A 433 -0.23 -5.77 23.78
C PHE A 433 -0.89 -5.21 22.52
N MET A 434 -1.97 -4.44 22.65
CA MET A 434 -2.65 -3.85 21.49
C MET A 434 -1.74 -2.91 20.70
N LEU A 435 -0.90 -2.11 21.37
CA LEU A 435 0.05 -1.21 20.71
C LEU A 435 1.25 -1.94 20.10
N THR A 436 1.74 -3.01 20.75
CA THR A 436 3.07 -3.56 20.44
C THR A 436 3.10 -4.93 19.80
N TYR A 437 1.99 -5.69 19.80
CA TYR A 437 1.97 -7.02 19.19
C TYR A 437 2.34 -7.01 17.70
N ARG A 438 2.03 -5.92 17.01
CA ARG A 438 2.33 -5.70 15.59
C ARG A 438 3.51 -4.76 15.36
N PHE A 439 4.28 -4.43 16.40
CA PHE A 439 5.31 -3.38 16.34
C PHE A 439 6.42 -3.66 15.30
N ALA A 440 6.92 -4.88 15.25
CA ALA A 440 7.93 -5.28 14.27
C ALA A 440 7.34 -5.34 12.84
N GLU A 441 6.13 -5.89 12.71
CA GLU A 441 5.43 -6.03 11.44
C GLU A 441 5.04 -4.68 10.83
N ALA A 442 4.64 -3.70 11.64
CA ALA A 442 4.33 -2.35 11.21
C ALA A 442 5.50 -1.65 10.49
N GLN A 443 6.72 -1.88 10.98
CA GLN A 443 7.95 -1.37 10.36
C GLN A 443 8.30 -2.15 9.10
N LEU A 444 8.24 -3.48 9.18
CA LEU A 444 8.57 -4.39 8.08
C LEU A 444 7.70 -4.11 6.85
N LEU A 445 6.37 -4.06 7.01
CA LEU A 445 5.42 -3.95 5.91
C LEU A 445 5.66 -2.74 5.01
N LYS A 446 6.15 -1.62 5.56
CA LYS A 446 6.42 -0.41 4.79
C LYS A 446 7.59 -0.58 3.82
N LEU A 447 8.55 -1.45 4.16
CA LEU A 447 9.80 -1.58 3.41
C LEU A 447 9.92 -2.87 2.63
N VAL A 448 8.97 -3.80 2.77
CA VAL A 448 8.91 -5.02 1.95
C VAL A 448 8.95 -4.68 0.46
N THR A 449 8.01 -3.86 -0.03
CA THR A 449 7.91 -3.59 -1.47
C THR A 449 9.16 -2.89 -2.02
N PRO A 450 9.69 -1.83 -1.38
CA PRO A 450 10.99 -1.27 -1.76
C PRO A 450 12.12 -2.29 -1.73
N PHE A 451 12.28 -3.06 -0.64
CA PHE A 451 13.34 -4.06 -0.51
C PHE A 451 13.31 -5.13 -1.61
N LEU A 452 12.11 -5.57 -2.01
CA LEU A 452 11.98 -6.54 -3.09
C LEU A 452 12.41 -5.96 -4.43
N LEU A 453 12.08 -4.70 -4.72
CA LEU A 453 12.31 -4.06 -6.02
C LEU A 453 13.71 -3.45 -6.17
N ASP A 454 14.25 -2.88 -5.09
CA ASP A 454 15.52 -2.19 -5.08
C ASP A 454 16.66 -3.14 -5.49
N GLN A 455 17.65 -2.60 -6.20
CA GLN A 455 18.78 -3.38 -6.72
C GLN A 455 19.67 -3.90 -5.59
N GLN A 456 20.42 -4.98 -5.90
CA GLN A 456 21.31 -5.64 -4.92
C GLN A 456 22.49 -4.76 -4.46
N ASP A 457 22.89 -3.78 -5.27
CA ASP A 457 23.95 -2.80 -4.94
C ASP A 457 23.55 -1.91 -3.74
N VAL A 458 22.28 -1.56 -3.63
CA VAL A 458 21.70 -0.85 -2.48
C VAL A 458 21.13 -1.79 -1.42
N GLY A 459 21.30 -3.10 -1.58
CA GLY A 459 20.93 -4.13 -0.62
C GLY A 459 19.50 -4.67 -0.74
N GLY A 460 18.80 -4.40 -1.85
CA GLY A 460 17.51 -5.02 -2.17
C GLY A 460 17.65 -6.34 -2.94
N LEU A 461 16.55 -6.99 -3.30
CA LEU A 461 16.55 -8.27 -4.03
C LEU A 461 16.60 -8.12 -5.55
N GLY A 462 16.30 -6.94 -6.09
CA GLY A 462 16.27 -6.68 -7.52
C GLY A 462 15.16 -7.42 -8.26
N LEU A 463 14.08 -7.81 -7.56
CA LEU A 463 12.93 -8.44 -8.18
C LEU A 463 12.21 -7.48 -9.09
N THR A 464 11.61 -8.06 -10.10
CA THR A 464 10.85 -7.33 -11.08
C THR A 464 9.42 -7.14 -10.59
N THR A 465 8.72 -6.11 -11.03
CA THR A 465 7.33 -5.85 -10.61
C THR A 465 6.40 -7.05 -10.83
N GLY A 466 6.60 -7.79 -11.91
CA GLY A 466 5.84 -9.01 -12.21
C GLY A 466 6.14 -10.15 -11.23
N GLU A 467 7.39 -10.33 -10.82
CA GLU A 467 7.77 -11.34 -9.83
C GLU A 467 7.24 -10.96 -8.45
N VAL A 468 7.34 -9.68 -8.04
CA VAL A 468 6.71 -9.19 -6.81
C VAL A 468 5.21 -9.45 -6.84
N GLY A 469 4.56 -9.21 -7.98
CA GLY A 469 3.15 -9.52 -8.19
C GLY A 469 2.81 -11.01 -8.03
N LEU A 470 3.65 -11.92 -8.52
CA LEU A 470 3.48 -13.37 -8.32
C LEU A 470 3.72 -13.77 -6.85
N VAL A 471 4.82 -13.30 -6.28
CA VAL A 471 5.30 -13.64 -4.93
C VAL A 471 4.28 -13.18 -3.88
N TYR A 472 3.90 -11.90 -3.89
CA TYR A 472 2.97 -11.32 -2.91
C TYR A 472 1.51 -11.49 -3.32
N GLY A 473 1.21 -11.30 -4.61
CA GLY A 473 -0.15 -11.30 -5.14
C GLY A 473 -0.68 -12.68 -5.52
N THR A 474 0.09 -13.76 -5.44
CA THR A 474 -0.44 -15.13 -5.57
C THR A 474 -0.04 -15.98 -4.37
N ILE A 475 1.26 -16.21 -4.19
CA ILE A 475 1.75 -17.10 -3.12
C ILE A 475 1.49 -16.51 -1.75
N GLY A 476 1.72 -15.21 -1.58
CA GLY A 476 1.44 -14.51 -0.33
C GLY A 476 -0.01 -14.67 0.12
N ILE A 477 -0.97 -14.42 -0.76
CA ILE A 477 -2.41 -14.48 -0.44
C ILE A 477 -2.84 -15.91 -0.07
N LEU A 478 -2.40 -16.90 -0.84
CA LEU A 478 -2.75 -18.30 -0.59
C LEU A 478 -2.23 -18.73 0.79
N SER A 479 -0.94 -18.48 1.05
CA SER A 479 -0.30 -18.82 2.32
C SER A 479 -0.96 -18.13 3.51
N LEU A 480 -1.27 -16.86 3.36
CA LEU A 480 -1.97 -16.04 4.35
C LEU A 480 -3.39 -16.53 4.67
N THR A 481 -4.13 -16.90 3.63
CA THR A 481 -5.48 -17.45 3.75
C THR A 481 -5.44 -18.78 4.49
N ILE A 482 -4.51 -19.65 4.13
CA ILE A 482 -4.28 -20.93 4.81
C ILE A 482 -3.93 -20.68 6.28
N GLY A 483 -3.01 -19.77 6.57
CA GLY A 483 -2.60 -19.40 7.94
C GLY A 483 -3.76 -18.86 8.79
N GLY A 484 -4.57 -17.94 8.25
CA GLY A 484 -5.70 -17.36 8.97
C GLY A 484 -6.86 -18.34 9.22
N ILE A 485 -7.21 -19.16 8.22
CA ILE A 485 -8.24 -20.20 8.38
C ILE A 485 -7.79 -21.25 9.40
N LEU A 486 -6.56 -21.76 9.28
CA LEU A 486 -6.01 -22.72 10.23
C LEU A 486 -5.95 -22.13 11.64
N GLY A 487 -5.52 -20.87 11.78
CA GLY A 487 -5.50 -20.15 13.05
C GLY A 487 -6.88 -20.10 13.72
N GLY A 488 -7.92 -19.71 12.97
CA GLY A 488 -9.31 -19.69 13.48
C GLY A 488 -9.82 -21.08 13.89
N LEU A 489 -9.58 -22.09 13.05
CA LEU A 489 -10.04 -23.47 13.30
C LEU A 489 -9.41 -24.09 14.55
N ILE A 490 -8.10 -23.94 14.75
CA ILE A 490 -7.42 -24.53 15.90
C ILE A 490 -7.70 -23.74 17.19
N ALA A 491 -7.85 -22.41 17.10
CA ALA A 491 -8.26 -21.60 18.23
C ALA A 491 -9.65 -21.98 18.71
N ALA A 492 -10.59 -22.25 17.78
CA ALA A 492 -11.92 -22.76 18.11
C ALA A 492 -11.90 -24.15 18.80
N ARG A 493 -10.90 -24.99 18.49
CA ARG A 493 -10.74 -26.33 19.11
C ARG A 493 -10.01 -26.29 20.45
N GLY A 494 -8.97 -25.47 20.58
CA GLY A 494 -8.04 -25.49 21.71
C GLY A 494 -8.13 -24.29 22.66
N GLY A 495 -8.92 -23.27 22.32
CA GLY A 495 -8.99 -22.00 23.03
C GLY A 495 -7.82 -21.06 22.75
N LEU A 496 -7.99 -19.77 23.06
CA LEU A 496 -6.98 -18.74 22.80
C LEU A 496 -5.72 -18.93 23.67
N LYS A 497 -5.89 -19.25 24.96
CA LYS A 497 -4.76 -19.38 25.91
C LYS A 497 -3.70 -20.38 25.46
N LYS A 498 -4.11 -21.51 24.89
CA LYS A 498 -3.19 -22.57 24.41
C LYS A 498 -2.43 -22.14 23.15
N TRP A 499 -3.13 -21.49 22.23
CA TRP A 499 -2.59 -21.18 20.89
C TRP A 499 -1.93 -19.81 20.78
N LEU A 500 -2.10 -18.93 21.77
CA LEU A 500 -1.52 -17.60 21.79
C LEU A 500 0.01 -17.61 21.58
N TRP A 501 0.74 -18.49 22.29
CA TRP A 501 2.20 -18.57 22.18
C TRP A 501 2.69 -19.06 20.81
N PRO A 502 2.20 -20.20 20.27
CA PRO A 502 2.52 -20.60 18.90
C PRO A 502 2.22 -19.52 17.85
N MET A 503 1.10 -18.80 18.01
CA MET A 503 0.70 -17.71 17.11
C MET A 503 1.58 -16.46 17.26
N ALA A 504 2.01 -16.12 18.48
CA ALA A 504 2.96 -15.03 18.70
C ALA A 504 4.35 -15.36 18.12
N LEU A 505 4.81 -16.61 18.25
CA LEU A 505 6.08 -17.05 17.68
C LEU A 505 6.06 -17.08 16.14
N SER A 506 4.91 -17.36 15.52
CA SER A 506 4.80 -17.31 14.06
C SER A 506 4.98 -15.89 13.50
N MET A 507 4.68 -14.85 14.29
CA MET A 507 4.97 -13.45 13.95
C MET A 507 6.48 -13.12 13.98
N ILE A 508 7.31 -13.98 14.55
CA ILE A 508 8.77 -13.85 14.48
C ILE A 508 9.29 -14.55 13.23
N LEU A 509 8.67 -15.68 12.86
CA LEU A 509 9.02 -16.36 11.61
C LEU A 509 8.91 -15.40 10.41
N THR A 510 7.94 -14.47 10.44
CA THR A 510 7.79 -13.43 9.41
C THR A 510 9.02 -12.54 9.29
N THR A 511 9.63 -12.12 10.39
CA THR A 511 10.84 -11.27 10.37
C THR A 511 12.11 -12.07 10.08
N VAL A 512 12.18 -13.35 10.49
CA VAL A 512 13.29 -14.26 10.18
C VAL A 512 13.48 -14.42 8.67
N THR A 513 12.39 -14.60 7.94
CA THR A 513 12.45 -14.81 6.48
C THR A 513 13.06 -13.59 5.76
N PHE A 514 12.67 -12.38 6.12
CA PHE A 514 13.22 -11.16 5.52
C PHE A 514 14.66 -10.88 5.95
N LEU A 515 15.02 -11.20 7.20
CA LEU A 515 16.41 -11.13 7.63
C LEU A 515 17.29 -12.10 6.81
N TYR A 516 16.81 -13.33 6.60
CA TYR A 516 17.50 -14.30 5.75
C TYR A 516 17.66 -13.78 4.32
N LEU A 517 16.59 -13.26 3.70
CA LEU A 517 16.63 -12.70 2.35
C LEU A 517 17.62 -11.52 2.24
N ALA A 518 17.66 -10.63 3.23
CA ALA A 518 18.55 -9.46 3.21
C ALA A 518 20.04 -9.81 3.32
N TYR A 519 20.38 -10.88 4.04
CA TYR A 519 21.77 -11.33 4.18
C TYR A 519 22.22 -12.25 3.05
N THR A 520 21.34 -13.09 2.54
CA THR A 520 21.70 -14.08 1.50
C THR A 520 21.53 -13.57 0.07
N LEU A 521 20.67 -12.56 -0.15
CA LEU A 521 20.34 -11.99 -1.45
C LEU A 521 20.21 -13.06 -2.55
N PRO A 522 19.33 -14.06 -2.39
CA PRO A 522 19.27 -15.18 -3.32
C PRO A 522 18.62 -14.75 -4.64
N ASP A 523 19.20 -15.15 -5.76
CA ASP A 523 18.61 -14.94 -7.10
C ASP A 523 17.50 -15.97 -7.43
N ASN A 524 17.36 -17.01 -6.60
CA ASN A 524 16.42 -18.11 -6.85
C ASN A 524 15.00 -17.75 -6.40
N LEU A 525 14.10 -17.53 -7.36
CA LEU A 525 12.68 -17.25 -7.12
C LEU A 525 11.98 -18.30 -6.26
N LEU A 526 12.39 -19.57 -6.28
CA LEU A 526 11.78 -20.59 -5.41
C LEU A 526 12.04 -20.29 -3.93
N ILE A 527 13.27 -19.91 -3.59
CA ILE A 527 13.65 -19.57 -2.20
C ILE A 527 12.88 -18.34 -1.75
N ILE A 528 12.83 -17.31 -2.60
CA ILE A 528 12.08 -16.07 -2.33
C ILE A 528 10.60 -16.39 -2.10
N ASN A 529 9.98 -17.18 -2.98
CA ASN A 529 8.58 -17.58 -2.86
C ASN A 529 8.30 -18.38 -1.58
N LEU A 530 9.20 -19.29 -1.19
CA LEU A 530 9.07 -20.04 0.07
C LEU A 530 9.19 -19.12 1.29
N CYS A 531 10.15 -18.20 1.29
CA CYS A 531 10.33 -17.22 2.36
C CYS A 531 9.09 -16.33 2.52
N VAL A 532 8.60 -15.72 1.43
CA VAL A 532 7.40 -14.88 1.47
C VAL A 532 6.15 -15.69 1.79
N GLY A 533 6.04 -16.93 1.29
CA GLY A 533 4.96 -17.83 1.66
C GLY A 533 4.92 -18.12 3.15
N LEU A 534 6.07 -18.46 3.75
CA LEU A 534 6.20 -18.68 5.19
C LEU A 534 5.90 -17.42 6.00
N GLU A 535 6.34 -16.26 5.53
CA GLU A 535 6.02 -14.97 6.13
C GLU A 535 4.52 -14.71 6.17
N GLN A 536 3.87 -14.78 5.00
CA GLN A 536 2.44 -14.52 4.89
C GLN A 536 1.60 -15.55 5.65
N PHE A 537 2.01 -16.82 5.67
CA PHE A 537 1.40 -17.83 6.53
C PHE A 537 1.52 -17.49 8.01
N GLY A 538 2.75 -17.20 8.48
CA GLY A 538 3.03 -16.86 9.86
C GLY A 538 2.27 -15.63 10.32
N TYR A 539 2.09 -14.66 9.42
CA TYR A 539 1.29 -13.47 9.64
C TYR A 539 -0.21 -13.78 9.77
N GLY A 540 -0.80 -14.51 8.81
CA GLY A 540 -2.22 -14.87 8.86
C GLY A 540 -2.56 -15.67 10.13
N PHE A 541 -1.67 -16.59 10.50
CA PHE A 541 -1.78 -17.40 11.70
C PHE A 541 -1.68 -16.55 12.98
N GLY A 542 -0.64 -15.72 13.10
CA GLY A 542 -0.39 -14.87 14.26
C GLY A 542 -1.44 -13.79 14.46
N PHE A 543 -1.87 -13.15 13.37
CA PHE A 543 -2.90 -12.11 13.41
C PHE A 543 -4.24 -12.59 13.96
N THR A 544 -4.55 -13.89 13.81
CA THR A 544 -5.75 -14.51 14.40
C THR A 544 -5.73 -14.40 15.93
N ALA A 545 -4.59 -14.63 16.60
CA ALA A 545 -4.48 -14.48 18.05
C ALA A 545 -4.79 -13.06 18.50
N TYR A 546 -4.25 -12.08 17.78
CA TYR A 546 -4.45 -10.67 18.07
C TYR A 546 -5.94 -10.29 18.01
N MET A 547 -6.63 -10.72 16.95
CA MET A 547 -8.07 -10.47 16.79
C MET A 547 -8.91 -11.14 17.88
N LEU A 548 -8.62 -12.40 18.19
CA LEU A 548 -9.31 -13.12 19.27
C LEU A 548 -9.06 -12.48 20.64
N TYR A 549 -7.86 -11.98 20.88
CA TYR A 549 -7.56 -11.24 22.11
C TYR A 549 -8.35 -9.94 22.19
N MET A 550 -8.49 -9.18 21.09
CA MET A 550 -9.35 -7.99 21.09
C MET A 550 -10.82 -8.35 21.35
N ILE A 551 -11.32 -9.46 20.79
CA ILE A 551 -12.69 -9.94 21.04
C ILE A 551 -12.87 -10.28 22.52
N TYR A 552 -11.92 -11.01 23.11
CA TYR A 552 -11.88 -11.34 24.54
C TYR A 552 -11.83 -10.08 25.42
N TYR A 553 -10.89 -9.18 25.13
CA TYR A 553 -10.70 -7.96 25.90
C TYR A 553 -11.92 -7.04 25.80
N ALA A 554 -12.67 -7.08 24.70
CA ALA A 554 -13.87 -6.29 24.52
C ALA A 554 -15.10 -6.83 25.28
N GLU A 555 -15.12 -8.10 25.73
CA GLU A 555 -16.29 -8.69 26.41
C GLU A 555 -16.79 -7.87 27.60
N GLY A 556 -18.11 -7.80 27.75
CA GLY A 556 -18.79 -7.02 28.79
C GLY A 556 -19.99 -6.23 28.24
N GLU A 557 -20.50 -5.32 29.07
CA GLU A 557 -21.68 -4.49 28.78
C GLU A 557 -21.50 -3.61 27.52
N PHE A 558 -20.34 -2.97 27.37
CA PHE A 558 -20.01 -2.09 26.23
C PHE A 558 -19.16 -2.79 25.16
N LYS A 559 -19.53 -4.01 24.75
CA LYS A 559 -18.71 -4.88 23.88
C LYS A 559 -18.24 -4.20 22.59
N THR A 560 -19.13 -3.48 21.91
CA THR A 560 -18.89 -2.85 20.61
C THR A 560 -17.98 -1.63 20.74
N SER A 561 -18.26 -0.76 21.71
CA SER A 561 -17.43 0.41 22.02
C SER A 561 -16.03 0.01 22.51
N HIS A 562 -15.91 -1.01 23.38
CA HIS A 562 -14.61 -1.52 23.79
C HIS A 562 -13.81 -2.09 22.61
N TYR A 563 -14.46 -2.82 21.69
CA TYR A 563 -13.80 -3.34 20.51
C TYR A 563 -13.30 -2.23 19.57
N ALA A 564 -14.08 -1.15 19.42
CA ALA A 564 -13.67 0.04 18.68
C ALA A 564 -12.42 0.71 19.30
N ILE A 565 -12.33 0.78 20.63
CA ILE A 565 -11.13 1.26 21.34
C ILE A 565 -9.93 0.33 21.07
N CYS A 566 -10.12 -1.00 21.12
CA CYS A 566 -9.05 -1.95 20.82
C CYS A 566 -8.48 -1.77 19.41
N THR A 567 -9.36 -1.66 18.41
CA THR A 567 -8.94 -1.48 17.00
C THR A 567 -8.29 -0.12 16.75
N ALA A 568 -8.64 0.91 17.51
CA ALA A 568 -7.95 2.20 17.48
C ALA A 568 -6.53 2.14 18.03
N PHE A 569 -6.32 1.43 19.15
CA PHE A 569 -4.96 1.16 19.65
C PHE A 569 -4.15 0.32 18.66
N MET A 570 -4.76 -0.66 17.99
CA MET A 570 -4.13 -1.39 16.89
C MET A 570 -3.68 -0.44 15.77
N ALA A 571 -4.58 0.43 15.30
CA ALA A 571 -4.29 1.37 14.23
C ALA A 571 -3.15 2.33 14.62
N LEU A 572 -3.17 2.84 15.85
CA LEU A 572 -2.10 3.68 16.39
C LEU A 572 -0.75 2.93 16.45
N GLY A 573 -0.78 1.68 16.93
CA GLY A 573 0.39 0.80 17.01
C GLY A 573 0.99 0.44 15.66
N MET A 574 0.21 0.53 14.57
CA MET A 574 0.69 0.38 13.20
C MET A 574 1.20 1.70 12.61
N MET A 575 0.49 2.80 12.88
CA MET A 575 0.77 4.11 12.31
C MET A 575 2.14 4.63 12.76
N LEU A 576 2.38 4.67 14.08
CA LEU A 576 3.60 5.30 14.62
C LEU A 576 4.89 4.61 14.14
N PRO A 577 5.03 3.26 14.22
CA PRO A 577 6.24 2.60 13.73
C PRO A 577 6.41 2.71 12.22
N GLY A 578 5.30 2.66 11.47
CA GLY A 578 5.33 2.79 10.01
C GLY A 578 5.78 4.16 9.53
N MET A 579 5.50 5.25 10.27
CA MET A 579 5.87 6.62 9.88
C MET A 579 7.37 6.86 9.85
N PHE A 580 8.15 6.26 10.77
CA PHE A 580 9.60 6.46 10.83
C PHE A 580 10.41 5.31 10.23
N ALA A 581 9.78 4.20 9.84
CA ALA A 581 10.46 3.00 9.33
C ALA A 581 11.36 3.31 8.12
N GLY A 582 10.86 4.09 7.14
CA GLY A 582 11.64 4.50 5.96
C GLY A 582 12.86 5.36 6.34
N TRP A 583 12.64 6.40 7.13
CA TRP A 583 13.73 7.23 7.65
C TRP A 583 14.78 6.40 8.40
N LEU A 584 14.36 5.44 9.23
CA LEU A 584 15.29 4.59 9.98
C LEU A 584 16.09 3.66 9.05
N GLN A 585 15.44 3.08 8.04
CA GLN A 585 16.13 2.25 7.05
C GLN A 585 17.12 3.02 6.20
N GLU A 586 16.85 4.28 5.85
CA GLU A 586 17.82 5.15 5.16
C GLU A 586 19.10 5.39 5.99
N GLN A 587 19.02 5.29 7.32
CA GLN A 587 20.20 5.42 8.19
C GLN A 587 20.92 4.10 8.42
N LEU A 588 20.17 3.00 8.53
CA LEU A 588 20.71 1.67 8.86
C LEU A 588 21.17 0.89 7.62
N GLY A 589 20.53 1.06 6.47
CA GLY A 589 20.60 0.12 5.34
C GLY A 589 19.70 -1.11 5.57
N TYR A 590 19.45 -1.89 4.52
CA TYR A 590 18.47 -2.99 4.57
C TYR A 590 18.84 -4.10 5.56
N ARG A 591 20.09 -4.58 5.59
CA ARG A 591 20.49 -5.71 6.46
C ARG A 591 20.38 -5.35 7.93
N HIS A 592 20.94 -4.20 8.32
CA HIS A 592 20.84 -3.74 9.71
C HIS A 592 19.42 -3.33 10.08
N PHE A 593 18.62 -2.82 9.14
CA PHE A 593 17.20 -2.55 9.38
C PHE A 593 16.40 -3.84 9.67
N PHE A 594 16.56 -4.90 8.89
CA PHE A 594 15.87 -6.17 9.17
C PHE A 594 16.36 -6.82 10.47
N LEU A 595 17.65 -6.65 10.82
CA LEU A 595 18.16 -7.05 12.12
C LEU A 595 17.53 -6.24 13.27
N TRP A 596 17.36 -4.93 13.09
CA TRP A 596 16.63 -4.08 14.03
C TRP A 596 15.18 -4.54 14.21
N VAL A 597 14.48 -4.84 13.11
CA VAL A 597 13.11 -5.37 13.15
C VAL A 597 13.06 -6.73 13.89
N MET A 598 14.08 -7.58 13.72
CA MET A 598 14.22 -8.82 14.48
C MET A 598 14.31 -8.56 15.98
N ILE A 599 15.17 -7.62 16.41
CA ILE A 599 15.31 -7.23 17.83
C ILE A 599 13.96 -6.70 18.36
N CYS A 600 13.27 -5.87 17.57
CA CYS A 600 11.94 -5.36 17.90
C CYS A 600 10.88 -6.45 18.06
N SER A 601 11.09 -7.64 17.49
CA SER A 601 10.16 -8.78 17.60
C SER A 601 10.13 -9.41 19.00
N ILE A 602 11.08 -9.06 19.86
CA ILE A 602 11.06 -9.40 21.30
C ILE A 602 9.90 -8.67 22.01
N ILE A 603 9.54 -7.46 21.57
CA ILE A 603 8.50 -6.65 22.21
C ILE A 603 7.12 -7.34 22.17
N PRO A 604 6.64 -7.87 21.01
CA PRO A 604 5.44 -8.71 20.97
C PRO A 604 5.46 -9.91 21.93
N LEU A 605 6.61 -10.54 22.16
CA LEU A 605 6.73 -11.68 23.08
C LEU A 605 6.56 -11.24 24.54
N ILE A 606 7.22 -10.13 24.92
CA ILE A 606 7.05 -9.53 26.24
C ILE A 606 5.57 -9.19 26.44
N ALA A 607 4.96 -8.54 25.45
CA ALA A 607 3.56 -8.18 25.51
C ALA A 607 2.65 -9.41 25.69
N THR A 608 2.93 -10.49 24.97
CA THR A 608 2.21 -11.76 25.06
C THR A 608 2.38 -12.41 26.44
N ALA A 609 3.57 -12.37 27.03
CA ALA A 609 3.86 -12.93 28.34
C ALA A 609 3.13 -12.23 29.50
N LEU A 610 2.85 -10.92 29.35
CA LEU A 610 2.15 -10.13 30.36
C LEU A 610 0.64 -10.41 30.42
N LEU A 611 0.07 -11.08 29.41
CA LEU A 611 -1.36 -11.36 29.33
C LEU A 611 -1.79 -12.51 30.23
N LYS A 612 -2.87 -12.33 30.99
CA LYS A 612 -3.60 -13.44 31.62
C LYS A 612 -4.96 -13.62 30.93
N ILE A 613 -5.10 -14.75 30.24
CA ILE A 613 -6.29 -15.11 29.47
C ILE A 613 -7.04 -16.24 30.18
N ASP A 614 -8.37 -16.15 30.18
CA ASP A 614 -9.24 -17.24 30.61
C ASP A 614 -8.99 -18.51 29.77
N PRO A 615 -8.67 -19.65 30.41
CA PRO A 615 -8.47 -20.93 29.71
C PRO A 615 -9.65 -21.38 28.85
N GLU A 616 -10.88 -20.98 29.16
CA GLU A 616 -12.09 -21.45 28.47
C GLU A 616 -12.45 -20.60 27.26
N PHE A 617 -11.89 -19.40 27.12
CA PHE A 617 -12.22 -18.50 26.03
C PHE A 617 -11.83 -19.08 24.66
N GLY A 618 -12.81 -19.10 23.75
CA GLY A 618 -12.67 -19.59 22.38
C GLY A 618 -12.81 -21.11 22.22
N LYS A 619 -12.99 -21.89 23.29
CA LYS A 619 -13.23 -23.34 23.17
C LYS A 619 -14.65 -23.64 22.71
N LYS A 620 -14.80 -24.68 21.89
CA LYS A 620 -16.10 -25.29 21.58
C LYS A 620 -16.70 -25.95 22.82
N GLN A 621 -17.84 -25.45 23.30
CA GLN A 621 -18.57 -26.13 24.36
C GLN A 621 -19.06 -27.50 23.88
N PRO A 622 -18.94 -28.57 24.69
CA PRO A 622 -19.48 -29.88 24.33
C PRO A 622 -20.98 -29.73 24.12
N LYS A 623 -21.49 -30.25 22.99
CA LYS A 623 -22.94 -30.38 22.81
C LYS A 623 -23.46 -31.21 23.98
N THR A 624 -24.27 -30.62 24.85
CA THR A 624 -25.14 -31.39 25.73
C THR A 624 -25.97 -32.29 24.82
N ALA A 625 -25.69 -33.59 24.87
CA ALA A 625 -26.56 -34.59 24.27
C ALA A 625 -27.88 -34.52 25.05
N GLY A 626 -28.88 -33.88 24.43
CA GLY A 626 -30.28 -33.99 24.84
C GLY A 626 -30.90 -35.20 24.17
#